data_AF-A0A967F0W4-F1
#
_entry.id   AF-A0A967F0W4-F1
#
_cell.length_a   1.000
_cell.length_b   1.000
_cell.length_c   1.000
_cell.angle_alpha   90.00
_cell.angle_beta   90.00
_cell.angle_gamma   90.00
#
_symmetry.space_group_name_H-M   'P 1'
#
loop_
_entity.id
_entity.type
_entity.pdbx_description
1 polymer ?
#
loop_
_entity_poly.entity_id
_entity_poly.type
_entity_poly.pdbx_seq_one_letter_code
_entity_poly.pdbx_strand_id
1 'polypeptide(L)'
;MAIVPQIVQGSYDAALFDFIAKSEGFVARVYSDHRGIPTLGLGYALLVDAPGWPKRQGLGDDLSAIGVTLSEADEALLDSLSRALAGGAVDEAKALVAPWKPGEDPAAGNAFSFLITREQGRALFERIRPDYEGILTQRLGRPLLQALAGSQELMVLFSLTYNSPALIGPGLTAALREGARERAWYEIRFGSNRERHRGLQNRRDHEAEMFGALNAQPTAAEQLAFLQLIDTRRDKITRYLGQVGLERDGIETVLAGLEDSARTTRLA
;
A
#
# COMPACT_ATOMS: atom_id res chain seq x y z
N MET A 1 -13.54 20.70 -10.28
CA MET A 1 -12.19 21.33 -10.35
C MET A 1 -11.17 20.21 -10.38
N ALA A 2 -10.03 20.37 -11.05
CA ALA A 2 -8.99 19.32 -10.99
C ALA A 2 -8.40 19.24 -9.57
N ILE A 3 -8.00 18.03 -9.14
CA ILE A 3 -7.25 17.84 -7.89
C ILE A 3 -5.90 18.54 -8.06
N VAL A 4 -5.54 19.39 -7.11
CA VAL A 4 -4.22 20.05 -7.10
C VAL A 4 -3.23 19.14 -6.38
N PRO A 5 -2.22 18.59 -7.07
CA PRO A 5 -1.30 17.63 -6.48
C PRO A 5 -0.42 18.28 -5.41
N GLN A 6 -0.26 17.59 -4.28
CA GLN A 6 0.69 17.98 -3.25
C GLN A 6 2.04 17.32 -3.52
N ILE A 7 2.97 18.08 -4.12
CA ILE A 7 4.28 17.56 -4.52
C ILE A 7 5.11 17.16 -3.30
N VAL A 8 5.65 15.94 -3.35
CA VAL A 8 6.56 15.42 -2.35
C VAL A 8 7.86 16.24 -2.37
N GLN A 9 8.28 16.68 -1.19
CA GLN A 9 9.58 17.36 -1.04
C GLN A 9 10.70 16.31 -1.06
N GLY A 10 11.74 16.53 -1.86
CA GLY A 10 12.86 15.61 -2.00
C GLY A 10 12.60 14.47 -3.00
N SER A 11 13.12 13.28 -2.70
CA SER A 11 12.98 12.11 -3.60
C SER A 11 11.63 11.43 -3.41
N TYR A 12 10.79 11.48 -4.44
CA TYR A 12 9.52 10.74 -4.49
C TYR A 12 9.73 9.25 -4.24
N ASP A 13 10.75 8.66 -4.85
CA ASP A 13 11.02 7.22 -4.77
C ASP A 13 11.39 6.79 -3.35
N ALA A 14 12.20 7.60 -2.65
CA ALA A 14 12.52 7.36 -1.25
C ALA A 14 11.28 7.50 -0.36
N ALA A 15 10.49 8.57 -0.57
CA ALA A 15 9.27 8.79 0.19
C ALA A 15 8.23 7.68 -0.02
N LEU A 16 8.06 7.21 -1.26
CA LEU A 16 7.18 6.10 -1.59
C LEU A 16 7.63 4.81 -0.89
N PHE A 17 8.91 4.47 -0.99
CA PHE A 17 9.45 3.29 -0.31
C PHE A 17 9.20 3.35 1.20
N ASP A 18 9.49 4.48 1.84
CA ASP A 18 9.30 4.65 3.28
C ASP A 18 7.82 4.60 3.69
N PHE A 19 6.93 5.16 2.87
CA PHE A 19 5.49 5.10 3.09
C PHE A 19 4.96 3.66 3.04
N ILE A 20 5.34 2.89 2.03
CA ILE A 20 4.95 1.48 1.92
C ILE A 20 5.59 0.65 3.05
N ALA A 21 6.88 0.84 3.33
CA ALA A 21 7.60 0.13 4.39
C ALA A 21 6.99 0.34 5.78
N LYS A 22 6.45 1.53 6.06
CA LYS A 22 5.76 1.82 7.33
C LYS A 22 4.49 0.98 7.52
N SER A 23 3.83 0.58 6.43
CA SER A 23 2.58 -0.18 6.47
C SER A 23 2.74 -1.69 6.26
N GLU A 24 3.69 -2.11 5.42
CA GLU A 24 3.92 -3.52 5.06
C GLU A 24 5.05 -4.16 5.88
N GLY A 25 5.97 -3.35 6.42
CA GLY A 25 7.19 -3.82 7.07
C GLY A 25 8.27 -4.21 6.06
N PHE A 26 9.51 -3.77 6.31
CA PHE A 26 10.67 -4.21 5.55
C PHE A 26 11.32 -5.44 6.21
N VAL A 27 11.62 -6.48 5.42
CA VAL A 27 12.25 -7.71 5.91
C VAL A 27 13.60 -7.94 5.21
N ALA A 28 14.68 -7.95 5.99
CA ALA A 28 16.05 -8.09 5.49
C ALA A 28 16.43 -9.51 5.02
N ARG A 29 15.57 -10.50 5.27
CA ARG A 29 15.74 -11.90 4.85
C ARG A 29 14.62 -12.33 3.89
N VAL A 30 14.81 -13.46 3.21
CA VAL A 30 13.68 -14.11 2.54
C VAL A 30 12.74 -14.68 3.61
N TYR A 31 11.44 -14.42 3.45
CA TYR A 31 10.37 -14.92 4.31
C TYR A 31 9.25 -15.54 3.47
N SER A 32 8.45 -16.39 4.10
CA SER A 32 7.27 -16.96 3.45
C SER A 32 6.04 -16.11 3.74
N ASP A 33 5.30 -15.72 2.70
CA ASP A 33 4.04 -15.01 2.87
C ASP A 33 2.91 -15.95 3.35
N HIS A 34 1.68 -15.41 3.49
CA HIS A 34 0.53 -16.21 3.92
C HIS A 34 0.17 -17.35 2.97
N ARG A 35 0.65 -17.33 1.71
CA ARG A 35 0.46 -18.36 0.68
C ARG A 35 1.66 -19.28 0.51
N GLY A 36 2.72 -19.12 1.30
CA GLY A 36 3.92 -19.96 1.18
C GLY A 36 5.00 -19.36 0.27
N ILE A 37 4.78 -18.19 -0.33
CA ILE A 37 5.63 -17.64 -1.39
C ILE A 37 6.89 -17.02 -0.78
N PRO A 38 8.09 -17.41 -1.24
CA PRO A 38 9.34 -16.78 -0.81
C PRO A 38 9.39 -15.33 -1.29
N THR A 39 9.48 -14.42 -0.33
CA THR A 39 9.39 -12.97 -0.54
C THR A 39 10.54 -12.28 0.18
N LEU A 40 11.07 -11.20 -0.40
CA LEU A 40 12.23 -10.47 0.11
C LEU A 40 11.93 -8.98 0.20
N GLY A 41 12.51 -8.32 1.21
CA GLY A 41 12.44 -6.87 1.36
C GLY A 41 11.00 -6.39 1.55
N LEU A 42 10.52 -5.61 0.59
CA LEU A 42 9.20 -5.02 0.57
C LEU A 42 8.35 -5.66 -0.55
N GLY A 43 7.97 -6.91 -0.34
CA GLY A 43 7.06 -7.67 -1.22
C GLY A 43 7.66 -8.14 -2.55
N TYR A 44 8.98 -8.21 -2.68
CA TYR A 44 9.62 -8.76 -3.87
C TYR A 44 9.53 -10.30 -3.82
N ALA A 45 8.55 -10.89 -4.51
CA ALA A 45 8.39 -12.34 -4.59
C ALA A 45 9.45 -12.98 -5.50
N LEU A 46 10.14 -14.01 -5.00
CA LEU A 46 11.17 -14.75 -5.75
C LEU A 46 10.55 -15.76 -6.73
N LEU A 47 9.35 -16.26 -6.42
CA LEU A 47 8.53 -17.12 -7.28
C LEU A 47 7.25 -16.39 -7.70
N VAL A 48 6.79 -16.62 -8.93
CA VAL A 48 5.61 -15.96 -9.49
C VAL A 48 4.44 -16.94 -9.59
N ASP A 49 3.24 -16.45 -9.29
CA ASP A 49 1.97 -17.17 -9.37
C ASP A 49 1.61 -17.46 -10.84
N ALA A 50 2.20 -18.52 -11.36
CA ALA A 50 2.04 -19.03 -12.71
C ALA A 50 2.19 -20.57 -12.69
N PRO A 51 1.74 -21.30 -13.73
CA PRO A 51 1.89 -22.75 -13.77
C PRO A 51 3.32 -23.20 -13.47
N GLY A 52 3.48 -24.01 -12.43
CA GLY A 52 4.78 -24.50 -11.97
C GLY A 52 5.55 -23.58 -11.03
N TRP A 53 4.98 -22.45 -10.58
CA TRP A 53 5.62 -21.47 -9.68
C TRP A 53 7.07 -21.16 -10.08
N PRO A 54 7.30 -20.66 -11.32
CA PRO A 54 8.64 -20.39 -11.80
C PRO A 54 9.29 -19.26 -10.99
N LYS A 55 10.63 -19.26 -11.00
CA LYS A 55 11.42 -18.12 -10.53
C LYS A 55 11.00 -16.87 -11.30
N ARG A 56 10.98 -15.73 -10.61
CA ARG A 56 10.73 -14.43 -11.24
C ARG A 56 11.68 -14.23 -12.41
N GLN A 57 11.14 -13.78 -13.54
CA GLN A 57 11.95 -13.42 -14.69
C GLN A 57 12.96 -12.33 -14.30
N GLY A 58 14.24 -12.55 -14.56
CA GLY A 58 15.31 -11.61 -14.19
C GLY A 58 15.75 -11.69 -12.73
N LEU A 59 15.28 -12.67 -11.93
CA LEU A 59 15.63 -12.81 -10.51
C LEU A 59 17.14 -12.73 -10.25
N GLY A 60 17.95 -13.47 -11.03
CA GLY A 60 19.40 -13.46 -10.88
C GLY A 60 20.03 -12.09 -11.16
N ASP A 61 19.55 -11.39 -12.20
CA ASP A 61 20.02 -10.05 -12.57
C ASP A 61 19.63 -9.02 -11.50
N ASP A 62 18.39 -9.08 -11.00
CA ASP A 62 17.88 -8.20 -9.96
C ASP A 62 18.67 -8.35 -8.65
N LEU A 63 18.96 -9.59 -8.24
CA LEU A 63 19.78 -9.87 -7.06
C LEU A 63 21.24 -9.45 -7.28
N SER A 64 21.82 -9.75 -8.45
CA SER A 64 23.19 -9.34 -8.75
C SER A 64 23.34 -7.81 -8.77
N ALA A 65 22.32 -7.08 -9.23
CA ALA A 65 22.32 -5.62 -9.26
C ALA A 65 22.37 -4.99 -7.86
N ILE A 66 21.92 -5.71 -6.83
CA ILE A 66 22.03 -5.30 -5.43
C ILE A 66 23.25 -5.93 -4.73
N GLY A 67 24.11 -6.65 -5.45
CA GLY A 67 25.30 -7.31 -4.90
C GLY A 67 25.03 -8.63 -4.20
N VAL A 68 23.92 -9.30 -4.51
CA VAL A 68 23.57 -10.63 -4.00
C VAL A 68 23.74 -11.66 -5.11
N THR A 69 24.41 -12.76 -4.80
CA THR A 69 24.53 -13.93 -5.69
C THR A 69 23.90 -15.13 -4.99
N LEU A 70 23.01 -15.84 -5.67
CA LEU A 70 22.44 -17.09 -5.16
C LEU A 70 23.52 -18.18 -5.15
N SER A 71 23.66 -18.86 -4.02
CA SER A 71 24.45 -20.07 -3.92
C SER A 71 23.72 -21.26 -4.54
N GLU A 72 24.43 -22.36 -4.81
CA GLU A 72 23.81 -23.61 -5.25
C GLU A 72 22.74 -24.12 -4.27
N ALA A 73 22.93 -23.88 -2.97
CA ALA A 73 21.97 -24.24 -1.94
C ALA A 73 20.71 -23.36 -2.00
N ASP A 74 20.85 -22.06 -2.26
CA ASP A 74 19.71 -21.15 -2.42
C ASP A 74 18.88 -21.53 -3.66
N GLU A 75 19.55 -21.87 -4.76
CA GLU A 75 18.91 -22.33 -5.99
C GLU A 75 18.13 -23.63 -5.76
N ALA A 76 18.73 -24.61 -5.08
CA ALA A 76 18.07 -25.86 -4.72
C ALA A 76 16.87 -25.65 -3.77
N LEU A 77 16.96 -24.67 -2.86
CA LEU A 77 15.86 -24.29 -1.99
C LEU A 77 14.70 -23.68 -2.79
N LEU A 78 14.98 -22.78 -3.74
CA LEU A 78 13.96 -22.21 -4.64
C LEU A 78 13.27 -23.29 -5.49
N ASP A 79 14.02 -24.28 -5.99
CA ASP A 79 13.45 -25.39 -6.76
C ASP A 79 12.57 -26.29 -5.88
N SER A 80 12.89 -26.43 -4.60
CA SER A 80 12.07 -27.18 -3.63
C SER A 80 10.79 -26.42 -3.28
N LEU A 81 10.87 -25.11 -3.05
CA LEU A 81 9.71 -24.24 -2.84
C LEU A 81 8.77 -24.23 -4.06
N SER A 82 9.32 -24.12 -5.27
CA SER A 82 8.56 -24.18 -6.52
C SER A 82 7.78 -25.49 -6.67
N ARG A 83 8.42 -26.64 -6.40
CA ARG A 83 7.74 -27.95 -6.40
C ARG A 83 6.64 -28.07 -5.35
N ALA A 84 6.91 -27.63 -4.11
CA ALA A 84 5.93 -27.65 -3.03
C ALA A 84 4.69 -26.82 -3.39
N LEU A 85 4.89 -25.59 -3.86
CA LEU A 85 3.81 -24.70 -4.27
C LEU A 85 3.05 -25.24 -5.50
N ALA A 86 3.75 -25.83 -6.47
CA ALA A 86 3.11 -26.46 -7.64
C ALA A 86 2.25 -27.68 -7.27
N GLY A 87 2.62 -28.40 -6.20
CA GLY A 87 1.83 -29.48 -5.62
C GLY A 87 0.71 -29.01 -4.68
N GLY A 88 0.58 -27.71 -4.41
CA GLY A 88 -0.37 -27.15 -3.44
C GLY A 88 0.04 -27.36 -1.97
N ALA A 89 1.27 -27.79 -1.70
CA ALA A 89 1.80 -28.05 -0.37
C ALA A 89 2.30 -26.76 0.32
N VAL A 90 1.37 -25.84 0.60
CA VAL A 90 1.68 -24.52 1.19
C VAL A 90 2.38 -24.63 2.55
N ASP A 91 1.96 -25.57 3.40
CA ASP A 91 2.57 -25.74 4.74
C ASP A 91 4.00 -26.28 4.64
N GLU A 92 4.30 -27.11 3.64
CA GLU A 92 5.67 -27.56 3.35
C GLU A 92 6.55 -26.39 2.90
N ALA A 93 6.04 -25.53 2.00
CA ALA A 93 6.76 -24.33 1.59
C ALA A 93 7.06 -23.39 2.78
N LYS A 94 6.12 -23.22 3.71
CA LYS A 94 6.30 -22.44 4.95
C LYS A 94 7.27 -23.09 5.95
N ALA A 95 7.43 -24.41 5.89
CA ALA A 95 8.42 -25.10 6.72
C ALA A 95 9.84 -24.94 6.17
N LEU A 96 9.99 -24.83 4.84
CA LEU A 96 11.27 -24.56 4.18
C LEU A 96 11.77 -23.13 4.39
N VAL A 97 10.85 -22.15 4.40
CA VAL A 97 11.17 -20.74 4.69
C VAL A 97 10.18 -20.22 5.72
N ALA A 98 10.68 -19.83 6.90
CA ALA A 98 9.82 -19.38 7.97
C ALA A 98 9.08 -18.06 7.60
N PRO A 99 7.81 -17.90 8.01
CA PRO A 99 7.12 -16.60 7.92
C PRO A 99 7.83 -15.56 8.80
N TRP A 100 7.68 -14.28 8.46
CA TRP A 100 8.25 -13.19 9.25
C TRP A 100 7.28 -12.74 10.36
N LYS A 101 7.83 -12.38 11.51
CA LYS A 101 7.10 -11.74 12.61
C LYS A 101 7.70 -10.37 12.95
N PRO A 102 6.87 -9.33 13.19
CA PRO A 102 7.36 -8.03 13.64
C PRO A 102 8.28 -8.14 14.86
N GLY A 103 9.47 -7.55 14.76
CA GLY A 103 10.46 -7.49 15.84
C GLY A 103 11.37 -8.71 15.98
N GLU A 104 11.26 -9.72 15.11
CA GLU A 104 12.23 -10.82 15.11
C GLU A 104 13.61 -10.39 14.60
N ASP A 105 14.65 -11.12 15.02
CA ASP A 105 15.97 -11.02 14.41
C ASP A 105 15.95 -11.67 13.01
N PRO A 106 16.20 -10.91 11.92
CA PRO A 106 16.22 -11.46 10.58
C PRO A 106 17.26 -12.57 10.39
N ALA A 107 18.37 -12.59 11.12
CA ALA A 107 19.38 -13.64 10.96
C ALA A 107 18.87 -15.00 11.48
N ALA A 108 18.08 -15.00 12.56
CA ALA A 108 17.62 -16.22 13.22
C ALA A 108 16.66 -17.06 12.39
N GLY A 109 15.93 -16.45 11.46
CA GLY A 109 14.96 -17.10 10.58
C GLY A 109 15.41 -17.25 9.13
N ASN A 110 16.66 -16.92 8.80
CA ASN A 110 17.12 -16.88 7.42
C ASN A 110 17.53 -18.26 6.91
N ALA A 111 16.84 -18.74 5.88
CA ALA A 111 17.18 -19.99 5.20
C ALA A 111 18.14 -19.79 4.02
N PHE A 112 18.34 -18.54 3.58
CA PHE A 112 19.18 -18.19 2.43
C PHE A 112 20.57 -17.74 2.88
N SER A 113 21.56 -17.77 1.98
CA SER A 113 22.95 -17.44 2.31
C SER A 113 23.23 -15.93 2.49
N PHE A 114 22.21 -15.08 2.40
CA PHE A 114 22.36 -13.62 2.38
C PHE A 114 21.26 -12.91 3.18
N LEU A 115 21.59 -11.69 3.61
CA LEU A 115 20.65 -10.69 4.09
C LEU A 115 20.80 -9.44 3.23
N ILE A 116 19.76 -8.62 3.16
CA ILE A 116 19.79 -7.35 2.44
C ILE A 116 19.67 -6.14 3.37
N THR A 117 20.33 -5.05 3.00
CA THR A 117 20.11 -3.74 3.64
C THR A 117 18.81 -3.11 3.16
N ARG A 118 18.39 -2.05 3.84
CA ARG A 118 17.21 -1.28 3.44
C ARG A 118 17.37 -0.64 2.06
N GLU A 119 18.57 -0.19 1.73
CA GLU A 119 18.90 0.40 0.43
C GLU A 119 18.80 -0.64 -0.70
N GLN A 120 19.30 -1.86 -0.47
CA GLN A 120 19.14 -2.98 -1.40
C GLN A 120 17.66 -3.36 -1.55
N GLY A 121 16.91 -3.36 -0.44
CA GLY A 121 15.46 -3.55 -0.45
C GLY A 121 14.70 -2.51 -1.28
N ARG A 122 15.10 -1.25 -1.20
CA ARG A 122 14.54 -0.17 -2.03
C ARG A 122 14.82 -0.42 -3.50
N ALA A 123 16.04 -0.81 -3.86
CA ALA A 123 16.38 -1.14 -5.24
C ALA A 123 15.54 -2.30 -5.79
N LEU A 124 15.21 -3.33 -4.98
CA LEU A 124 14.28 -4.39 -5.39
C LEU A 124 12.83 -3.91 -5.50
N PHE A 125 12.37 -3.05 -4.57
CA PHE A 125 11.03 -2.46 -4.63
C PHE A 125 10.82 -1.66 -5.93
N GLU A 126 11.84 -0.91 -6.37
CA GLU A 126 11.82 -0.17 -7.64
C GLU A 126 11.62 -1.10 -8.85
N ARG A 127 12.03 -2.38 -8.79
CA ARG A 127 11.83 -3.36 -9.87
C ARG A 127 10.37 -3.80 -10.03
N ILE A 128 9.63 -3.90 -8.93
CA ILE A 128 8.22 -4.32 -8.95
C ILE A 128 7.25 -3.15 -9.07
N ARG A 129 7.73 -1.92 -8.86
CA ARG A 129 6.91 -0.69 -8.97
C ARG A 129 6.15 -0.58 -10.30
N PRO A 130 6.75 -0.87 -11.48
CA PRO A 130 6.05 -0.77 -12.75
C PRO A 130 4.80 -1.65 -12.86
N ASP A 131 4.74 -2.78 -12.16
CA ASP A 131 3.57 -3.68 -12.16
C ASP A 131 2.34 -2.95 -11.56
N TYR A 132 2.53 -2.28 -10.42
CA TYR A 132 1.48 -1.53 -9.73
C TYR A 132 1.13 -0.22 -10.46
N GLU A 133 2.12 0.48 -11.01
CA GLU A 133 1.89 1.66 -11.86
C GLU A 133 1.11 1.30 -13.14
N GLY A 134 1.34 0.11 -13.70
CA GLY A 134 0.58 -0.44 -14.82
C GLY A 134 -0.90 -0.62 -14.48
N ILE A 135 -1.19 -1.18 -13.31
CA ILE A 135 -2.57 -1.33 -12.80
C ILE A 135 -3.24 0.04 -12.62
N LEU A 136 -2.54 0.98 -11.98
CA LEU A 136 -3.03 2.34 -11.83
C LEU A 136 -3.32 2.99 -13.20
N THR A 137 -2.43 2.78 -14.18
CA THR A 137 -2.58 3.32 -15.52
C THR A 137 -3.82 2.76 -16.20
N GLN A 138 -4.08 1.46 -16.05
CA GLN A 138 -5.27 0.81 -16.60
C GLN A 138 -6.56 1.34 -15.96
N ARG A 139 -6.56 1.59 -14.65
CA ARG A 139 -7.74 2.03 -13.89
C ARG A 139 -8.06 3.51 -14.09
N LEU A 140 -7.04 4.36 -14.02
CA LEU A 140 -7.18 5.80 -13.93
C LEU A 140 -6.90 6.52 -15.26
N GLY A 141 -6.13 5.88 -16.14
CA GLY A 141 -5.66 6.47 -17.39
C GLY A 141 -4.37 7.28 -17.22
N ARG A 142 -3.54 7.29 -18.27
CA ARG A 142 -2.25 8.01 -18.28
C ARG A 142 -2.36 9.50 -17.94
N PRO A 143 -3.33 10.28 -18.47
CA PRO A 143 -3.38 11.72 -18.20
C PRO A 143 -3.55 12.04 -16.71
N LEU A 144 -4.39 11.30 -16.00
CA LEU A 144 -4.61 11.51 -14.57
C LEU A 144 -3.37 11.15 -13.76
N LEU A 145 -2.67 10.05 -14.09
CA LEU A 145 -1.42 9.71 -13.40
C LEU A 145 -0.31 10.73 -13.64
N GLN A 146 -0.19 11.25 -14.87
CA GLN A 146 0.77 12.29 -15.18
C GLN A 146 0.49 13.58 -14.40
N ALA A 147 -0.79 13.93 -14.21
CA ALA A 147 -1.19 15.08 -13.41
C ALA A 147 -0.88 14.92 -11.90
N LEU A 148 -0.74 13.69 -11.41
CA LEU A 148 -0.41 13.37 -10.01
C LEU A 148 1.05 12.93 -9.83
N ALA A 149 1.86 12.98 -10.88
CA ALA A 149 3.24 12.50 -10.82
C ALA A 149 4.05 13.25 -9.75
N GLY A 150 4.77 12.50 -8.91
CA GLY A 150 5.57 13.08 -7.83
C GLY A 150 4.75 13.56 -6.61
N SER A 151 3.45 13.29 -6.54
CA SER A 151 2.57 13.82 -5.50
C SER A 151 2.24 12.81 -4.40
N GLN A 152 1.85 13.32 -3.23
CA GLN A 152 1.37 12.51 -2.11
C GLN A 152 0.12 11.70 -2.50
N GLU A 153 -0.76 12.27 -3.33
CA GLU A 153 -1.93 11.58 -3.84
C GLU A 153 -1.54 10.33 -4.64
N LEU A 154 -0.55 10.42 -5.52
CA LEU A 154 -0.07 9.24 -6.25
C LEU A 154 0.56 8.20 -5.31
N MET A 155 1.29 8.63 -4.27
CA MET A 155 1.81 7.69 -3.24
C MET A 155 0.69 6.93 -2.55
N VAL A 156 -0.40 7.62 -2.19
CA VAL A 156 -1.56 6.98 -1.56
C VAL A 156 -2.22 6.00 -2.54
N LEU A 157 -2.47 6.42 -3.78
CA LEU A 157 -3.05 5.53 -4.80
C LEU A 157 -2.16 4.30 -5.07
N PHE A 158 -0.85 4.47 -5.04
CA PHE A 158 0.10 3.36 -5.09
C PHE A 158 -0.07 2.44 -3.88
N SER A 159 -0.11 2.94 -2.65
CA SER A 159 -0.34 2.12 -1.44
C SER A 159 -1.65 1.34 -1.47
N LEU A 160 -2.74 1.95 -1.95
CA LEU A 160 -4.01 1.25 -2.15
C LEU A 160 -3.83 0.08 -3.11
N THR A 161 -3.18 0.32 -4.26
CA THR A 161 -2.98 -0.68 -5.30
C THR A 161 -2.04 -1.79 -4.83
N TYR A 162 -1.00 -1.43 -4.09
CA TYR A 162 -0.03 -2.35 -3.49
C TYR A 162 -0.71 -3.28 -2.48
N ASN A 163 -1.58 -2.73 -1.62
CA ASN A 163 -2.34 -3.56 -0.70
C ASN A 163 -3.36 -4.45 -1.41
N SER A 164 -4.13 -3.88 -2.33
CA SER A 164 -5.06 -4.63 -3.18
C SER A 164 -5.52 -3.78 -4.37
N PRO A 165 -5.30 -4.23 -5.61
CA PRO A 165 -5.78 -3.54 -6.82
C PRO A 165 -7.28 -3.22 -6.83
N ALA A 166 -8.09 -4.01 -6.11
CA ALA A 166 -9.54 -3.82 -6.02
C ALA A 166 -9.94 -2.54 -5.25
N LEU A 167 -9.02 -1.97 -4.47
CA LEU A 167 -9.24 -0.72 -3.72
C LEU A 167 -9.29 0.50 -4.63
N ILE A 168 -8.70 0.43 -5.83
CA ILE A 168 -8.96 1.38 -6.92
C ILE A 168 -10.31 1.02 -7.57
N GLY A 169 -11.37 1.25 -6.79
CA GLY A 169 -12.74 0.93 -7.14
C GLY A 169 -13.47 2.04 -7.89
N PRO A 170 -14.68 1.74 -8.42
CA PRO A 170 -15.44 2.68 -9.25
C PRO A 170 -15.71 4.04 -8.58
N GLY A 171 -16.02 4.05 -7.28
CA GLY A 171 -16.27 5.28 -6.52
C GLY A 171 -15.06 6.21 -6.45
N LEU A 172 -13.90 5.65 -6.10
CA LEU A 172 -12.64 6.38 -6.08
C LEU A 172 -12.25 6.86 -7.48
N THR A 173 -12.35 5.99 -8.49
CA THR A 173 -12.06 6.37 -9.89
C THR A 173 -12.95 7.50 -10.39
N ALA A 174 -14.26 7.45 -10.11
CA ALA A 174 -15.18 8.51 -10.49
C ALA A 174 -14.83 9.83 -9.81
N ALA A 175 -14.59 9.80 -8.49
CA ALA A 175 -14.22 10.99 -7.72
C ALA A 175 -12.93 11.64 -8.24
N LEU A 176 -11.89 10.85 -8.55
CA LEU A 176 -10.64 11.36 -9.11
C LEU A 176 -10.84 12.00 -10.50
N ARG A 177 -11.66 11.39 -11.37
CA ARG A 177 -11.94 11.92 -12.72
C ARG A 177 -12.77 13.20 -12.70
N GLU A 178 -13.71 13.30 -11.77
CA GLU A 178 -14.52 14.51 -11.54
C GLU A 178 -13.72 15.61 -10.79
N GLY A 179 -12.56 15.22 -10.23
CA GLY A 179 -11.74 16.05 -9.37
C GLY A 179 -12.40 16.40 -8.03
N ALA A 180 -13.31 15.54 -7.58
CA ALA A 180 -13.99 15.61 -6.30
C ALA A 180 -13.07 15.04 -5.19
N ARG A 181 -12.11 15.84 -4.74
CA ARG A 181 -11.07 15.45 -3.79
C ARG A 181 -11.65 14.90 -2.48
N GLU A 182 -12.69 15.57 -1.96
CA GLU A 182 -13.39 15.20 -0.73
C GLU A 182 -14.07 13.82 -0.84
N ARG A 183 -14.62 13.50 -2.02
CA ARG A 183 -15.19 12.18 -2.31
C ARG A 183 -14.10 11.11 -2.45
N ALA A 184 -12.98 11.42 -3.11
CA ALA A 184 -11.86 10.50 -3.21
C ALA A 184 -11.30 10.16 -1.82
N TRP A 185 -11.09 11.17 -0.98
CA TRP A 185 -10.71 11.03 0.42
C TRP A 185 -11.68 10.13 1.21
N TYR A 186 -13.00 10.30 1.02
CA TYR A 186 -14.00 9.48 1.71
C TYR A 186 -13.94 8.01 1.29
N GLU A 187 -13.78 7.74 -0.01
CA GLU A 187 -13.62 6.38 -0.52
C GLU A 187 -12.34 5.72 0.02
N ILE A 188 -11.25 6.48 0.14
CA ILE A 188 -9.99 6.03 0.75
C ILE A 188 -10.19 5.73 2.24
N ARG A 189 -10.83 6.62 3.00
CA ARG A 189 -10.93 6.51 4.46
C ARG A 189 -11.95 5.47 4.92
N PHE A 190 -13.09 5.38 4.24
CA PHE A 190 -14.24 4.60 4.69
C PHE A 190 -14.73 3.58 3.65
N GLY A 191 -14.54 3.83 2.35
CA GLY A 191 -14.97 2.95 1.27
C GLY A 191 -14.09 1.71 1.07
N SER A 192 -12.84 1.77 1.53
CA SER A 192 -11.77 0.81 1.27
C SER A 192 -11.61 -0.30 2.33
N ASN A 193 -12.27 -0.19 3.48
CA ASN A 193 -12.22 -1.18 4.56
C ASN A 193 -13.58 -1.88 4.72
N ARG A 194 -13.90 -2.75 3.74
CA ARG A 194 -15.19 -3.45 3.65
C ARG A 194 -15.46 -4.37 4.83
N GLU A 195 -14.42 -4.99 5.36
CA GLU A 195 -14.49 -5.93 6.48
C GLU A 195 -14.56 -5.25 7.85
N ARG A 196 -14.47 -3.92 7.89
CA ARG A 196 -14.51 -3.12 9.14
C ARG A 196 -13.41 -3.50 10.12
N HIS A 197 -12.27 -3.96 9.61
CA HIS A 197 -11.15 -4.36 10.44
C HIS A 197 -10.47 -3.13 11.06
N ARG A 198 -10.31 -3.11 12.39
CA ARG A 198 -9.74 -1.95 13.11
C ARG A 198 -8.30 -1.65 12.74
N GLY A 199 -7.46 -2.68 12.62
CA GLY A 199 -6.07 -2.49 12.18
C GLY A 199 -5.99 -1.95 10.75
N LEU A 200 -6.94 -2.31 9.89
CA LEU A 200 -7.02 -1.80 8.52
C LEU A 200 -7.49 -0.34 8.52
N GLN A 201 -8.41 0.03 9.42
CA GLN A 201 -8.87 1.41 9.55
C GLN A 201 -7.70 2.36 9.84
N ASN A 202 -6.79 2.00 10.75
CA ASN A 202 -5.63 2.84 11.08
C ASN A 202 -4.78 3.15 9.83
N ARG A 203 -4.61 2.17 8.93
CA ARG A 203 -3.93 2.38 7.64
C ARG A 203 -4.71 3.34 6.74
N ARG A 204 -6.04 3.18 6.65
CA ARG A 204 -6.91 4.04 5.82
C ARG A 204 -7.00 5.46 6.33
N ASP A 205 -6.96 5.66 7.65
CA ASP A 205 -6.88 6.98 8.24
C ASP A 205 -5.55 7.66 7.85
N HIS A 206 -4.42 6.95 7.93
CA HIS A 206 -3.11 7.51 7.54
C HIS A 206 -3.03 7.82 6.03
N GLU A 207 -3.53 6.92 5.19
CA GLU A 207 -3.61 7.13 3.73
C GLU A 207 -4.54 8.30 3.37
N ALA A 208 -5.70 8.41 4.03
CA ALA A 208 -6.62 9.51 3.81
C ALA A 208 -6.09 10.84 4.32
N GLU A 209 -5.35 10.85 5.44
CA GLU A 209 -4.68 12.04 5.96
C GLU A 209 -3.62 12.54 4.97
N MET A 210 -2.76 11.65 4.47
CA MET A 210 -1.78 11.98 3.43
C MET A 210 -2.44 12.42 2.11
N PHE A 211 -3.54 11.79 1.72
CA PHE A 211 -4.27 12.22 0.53
C PHE A 211 -4.92 13.59 0.73
N GLY A 212 -5.43 13.89 1.93
CA GLY A 212 -6.08 15.16 2.28
C GLY A 212 -7.47 15.34 1.64
N ALA A 213 -8.48 15.65 2.46
CA ALA A 213 -9.84 15.91 2.00
C ALA A 213 -9.96 17.20 1.17
N LEU A 214 -9.03 18.13 1.38
CA LEU A 214 -8.99 19.46 0.78
C LEU A 214 -7.61 19.71 0.18
N ASN A 215 -7.54 20.65 -0.78
CA ASN A 215 -6.26 21.17 -1.26
C ASN A 215 -5.57 21.98 -0.15
N ALA A 216 -4.24 22.13 -0.21
CA ALA A 216 -3.45 22.83 0.80
C ALA A 216 -3.90 24.29 1.03
N GLN A 217 -4.41 24.94 -0.02
CA GLN A 217 -5.07 26.24 0.04
C GLN A 217 -6.52 26.08 -0.44
N PRO A 218 -7.45 25.68 0.45
CA PRO A 218 -8.80 25.34 0.04
C PRO A 218 -9.62 26.58 -0.29
N THR A 219 -10.42 26.47 -1.34
CA THR A 219 -11.46 27.44 -1.68
C THR A 219 -12.70 27.24 -0.80
N ALA A 220 -13.54 28.27 -0.68
CA ALA A 220 -14.82 28.18 0.01
C ALA A 220 -15.74 27.10 -0.60
N ALA A 221 -15.64 26.86 -1.91
CA ALA A 221 -16.40 25.81 -2.59
C ALA A 221 -15.96 24.41 -2.16
N GLU A 222 -14.65 24.18 -2.00
CA GLU A 222 -14.11 22.90 -1.54
C GLU A 222 -14.47 22.63 -0.07
N GLN A 223 -14.36 23.65 0.79
CA GLN A 223 -14.80 23.57 2.19
C GLN A 223 -16.30 23.25 2.28
N LEU A 224 -17.12 23.93 1.48
CA LEU A 224 -18.56 23.66 1.43
C LEU A 224 -18.88 22.25 0.93
N ALA A 225 -18.21 21.78 -0.12
CA ALA A 225 -18.40 20.43 -0.64
C ALA A 225 -18.02 19.37 0.41
N PHE A 226 -16.94 19.59 1.16
CA PHE A 226 -16.55 18.68 2.23
C PHE A 226 -17.54 18.70 3.40
N LEU A 227 -17.99 19.89 3.85
CA LEU A 227 -19.05 20.01 4.86
C LEU A 227 -20.33 19.27 4.45
N GLN A 228 -20.79 19.47 3.21
CA GLN A 228 -21.96 18.80 2.65
C GLN A 228 -21.79 17.29 2.61
N LEU A 229 -20.58 16.80 2.26
CA LEU A 229 -20.27 15.38 2.28
C LEU A 229 -20.37 14.81 3.69
N ILE A 230 -19.76 15.46 4.69
CA ILE A 230 -19.79 15.01 6.08
C ILE A 230 -21.23 14.97 6.59
N ASP A 231 -22.02 16.02 6.36
CA ASP A 231 -23.42 16.07 6.78
C ASP A 231 -24.26 14.95 6.12
N THR A 232 -24.18 14.83 4.80
CA THR A 232 -24.92 13.82 4.02
C THR A 232 -24.49 12.39 4.37
N ARG A 233 -23.25 12.18 4.82
CA ARG A 233 -22.70 10.86 5.15
C ARG A 233 -22.64 10.58 6.65
N ARG A 234 -23.09 11.50 7.51
CA ARG A 234 -22.95 11.42 8.98
C ARG A 234 -23.40 10.07 9.52
N ASP A 235 -24.64 9.66 9.25
CA ASP A 235 -25.19 8.38 9.70
C ASP A 235 -24.39 7.17 9.21
N LYS A 236 -23.89 7.23 7.97
CA LYS A 236 -23.09 6.16 7.38
C LYS A 236 -21.71 6.09 8.05
N ILE A 237 -21.09 7.23 8.35
CA ILE A 237 -19.82 7.32 9.08
C ILE A 237 -20.00 6.81 10.51
N THR A 238 -21.03 7.27 11.23
CA THR A 238 -21.35 6.82 12.59
C THR A 238 -21.51 5.31 12.64
N ARG A 239 -22.36 4.74 11.77
CA ARG A 239 -22.57 3.29 11.71
C ARG A 239 -21.27 2.55 11.38
N TYR A 240 -20.51 3.06 10.42
CA TYR A 240 -19.24 2.48 10.00
C TYR A 240 -18.24 2.42 11.16
N LEU A 241 -18.04 3.53 11.87
CA LEU A 241 -17.08 3.61 12.97
C LEU A 241 -17.49 2.71 14.13
N GLY A 242 -18.79 2.61 14.43
CA GLY A 242 -19.32 1.63 15.38
C GLY A 242 -19.02 0.18 14.97
N GLN A 243 -19.14 -0.16 13.67
CA GLN A 243 -18.77 -1.49 13.14
C GLN A 243 -17.26 -1.77 13.21
N VAL A 244 -16.43 -0.74 13.13
CA VAL A 244 -14.97 -0.83 13.33
C VAL A 244 -14.61 -0.99 14.82
N GLY A 245 -15.57 -0.82 15.71
CA GLY A 245 -15.41 -0.97 17.16
C GLY A 245 -14.99 0.30 17.87
N LEU A 246 -15.32 1.48 17.32
CA LEU A 246 -15.21 2.73 18.09
C LEU A 246 -16.42 2.89 19.00
N GLU A 247 -16.15 3.24 20.25
CA GLU A 247 -17.17 3.65 21.21
C GLU A 247 -17.76 5.01 20.84
N ARG A 248 -18.95 5.31 21.40
CA ARG A 248 -19.71 6.53 21.11
C ARG A 248 -18.87 7.80 21.20
N ASP A 249 -18.14 8.00 22.29
CA ASP A 249 -17.31 9.20 22.50
C ASP A 249 -16.20 9.31 21.45
N GLY A 250 -15.65 8.18 21.02
CA GLY A 250 -14.66 8.12 19.94
C GLY A 250 -15.27 8.50 18.59
N ILE A 251 -16.50 8.05 18.31
CA ILE A 251 -17.24 8.43 17.10
C ILE A 251 -17.52 9.94 17.10
N GLU A 252 -18.02 10.48 18.22
CA GLU A 252 -18.30 11.91 18.38
C GLU A 252 -17.03 12.75 18.20
N THR A 253 -15.90 12.29 18.74
CA THR A 253 -14.58 12.91 18.55
C THR A 253 -14.17 12.96 17.07
N VAL A 254 -14.32 11.84 16.35
CA VAL A 254 -13.99 11.79 14.92
C VAL A 254 -14.90 12.74 14.12
N LEU A 255 -16.21 12.73 14.37
CA LEU A 255 -17.15 13.60 13.67
C LEU A 255 -16.85 15.08 13.91
N ALA A 256 -16.59 15.47 15.16
CA ALA A 256 -16.21 16.84 15.49
C ALA A 256 -14.92 17.25 14.77
N GLY A 257 -13.90 16.39 14.75
CA GLY A 257 -12.64 16.66 14.04
C GLY A 257 -12.81 16.82 12.53
N LEU A 258 -13.75 16.09 11.91
CA LEU A 258 -14.09 16.25 10.49
C LEU A 258 -14.77 17.60 10.22
N GLU A 259 -15.71 18.00 11.08
CA GLU A 259 -16.38 19.30 10.96
C GLU A 259 -15.42 20.47 11.17
N ASP A 260 -14.51 20.36 12.14
CA ASP A 260 -13.49 21.37 12.40
C ASP A 260 -12.50 21.50 11.23
N SER A 261 -12.08 20.37 10.67
CA SER A 261 -11.19 20.34 9.49
C SER A 261 -11.85 20.97 8.26
N ALA A 262 -13.18 20.86 8.14
CA ALA A 262 -13.92 21.46 7.05
C ALA A 262 -14.13 22.98 7.24
N ARG A 263 -14.13 23.47 8.49
CA ARG A 263 -14.35 24.89 8.83
C ARG A 263 -13.07 25.71 8.97
N THR A 264 -11.93 25.08 9.23
CA THR A 264 -10.69 25.80 9.49
C THR A 264 -9.88 26.05 8.22
N THR A 265 -9.61 27.33 7.95
CA THR A 265 -8.67 27.82 6.92
C THR A 265 -7.26 28.04 7.52
N ARG A 266 -6.79 27.16 8.41
CA ARG A 266 -5.46 27.37 9.02
C ARG A 266 -4.36 26.65 8.24
N LEU A 267 -3.84 27.43 7.28
CA LEU A 267 -2.42 27.62 6.99
C LEU A 267 -1.49 27.02 8.08
N ALA A 268 -0.67 26.06 7.66
CA ALA A 268 0.76 26.08 7.98
C ALA A 268 1.49 26.40 6.67
#